data_AF-A0A2M7AIT3-F1
#
_entry.id   AF-A0A2M7AIT3-F1
#
_cell.length_a   1.000
_cell.length_b   1.000
_cell.length_c   1.000
_cell.angle_alpha   90.00
_cell.angle_beta   90.00
_cell.angle_gamma   90.00
#
_symmetry.space_group_name_H-M   'P 1'
#
loop_
_entity.id
_entity.type
_entity.pdbx_description
1 polymer ?
#
loop_
_entity_poly.entity_id
_entity_poly.type
_entity_poly.pdbx_seq_one_letter_code
_entity_poly.pdbx_strand_id
1 'polypeptide(L)'
;MLHRVDGENHVVAAAQVGDGLLAVWQSDGSVLLLAEGLQGEYGAQVVPLAGKGAIERANGQVGVVRFEKPPRMLLAMSDGVADDFFPPEEHLPNLLKHLAPLYQRYDADAELLRYEKRGSFDDRTLVVLWPGRETPSKEADV
;
A
#
# COMPACT_ATOMS: atom_id res chain seq x y z
N MET A 1 -3.87 2.88 -7.97
CA MET A 1 -4.39 3.61 -6.80
C MET A 1 -4.52 5.09 -7.15
N LEU A 2 -5.60 5.73 -6.71
CA LEU A 2 -5.90 7.16 -6.88
C LEU A 2 -6.25 7.75 -5.51
N HIS A 3 -5.72 8.93 -5.22
CA HIS A 3 -6.10 9.73 -4.06
C HIS A 3 -6.58 11.11 -4.51
N ARG A 4 -7.74 11.53 -4.01
CA ARG A 4 -8.33 12.84 -4.29
C ARG A 4 -8.86 13.48 -3.01
N VAL A 5 -8.74 14.79 -2.91
CA VAL A 5 -9.41 15.59 -1.89
C VAL A 5 -10.75 16.11 -2.46
N ASP A 6 -11.84 15.88 -1.74
CA ASP A 6 -13.22 16.28 -2.05
C ASP A 6 -13.81 17.07 -0.88
N GLY A 7 -13.67 18.40 -0.93
CA GLY A 7 -13.94 19.27 0.22
C GLY A 7 -12.97 18.97 1.36
N GLU A 8 -13.49 18.66 2.55
CA GLU A 8 -12.70 18.25 3.71
C GLU A 8 -12.39 16.74 3.73
N ASN A 9 -12.91 15.97 2.77
CA ASN A 9 -12.77 14.53 2.77
C ASN A 9 -11.65 14.07 1.85
N HIS A 10 -11.01 12.96 2.22
CA HIS A 10 -10.06 12.26 1.38
C HIS A 10 -10.73 11.02 0.80
N VAL A 11 -10.77 10.93 -0.52
CA VAL A 11 -11.29 9.76 -1.23
C VAL A 11 -10.11 9.00 -1.83
N VAL A 12 -10.00 7.73 -1.47
CA VAL A 12 -9.01 6.80 -2.04
C VAL A 12 -9.75 5.75 -2.83
N ALA A 13 -9.37 5.61 -4.09
CA ALA A 13 -9.85 4.54 -4.97
C ALA A 13 -8.68 3.63 -5.34
N ALA A 14 -8.88 2.33 -5.23
CA ALA A 14 -7.89 1.32 -5.55
C ALA A 14 -8.52 0.26 -6.44
N ALA A 15 -7.69 -0.27 -7.33
CA ALA A 15 -7.96 -1.49 -8.06
C ALA A 15 -6.67 -2.29 -7.99
N GLN A 16 -6.78 -3.55 -7.57
CA GLN A 16 -5.65 -4.46 -7.41
C GLN A 16 -5.78 -5.64 -8.37
N VAL A 17 -4.70 -5.92 -9.09
CA VAL A 17 -4.55 -7.13 -9.88
C VAL A 17 -3.27 -7.80 -9.42
N GLY A 18 -3.35 -9.09 -9.09
CA GLY A 18 -2.26 -9.83 -8.45
C GLY A 18 -2.34 -9.85 -6.93
N ASP A 19 -1.26 -10.27 -6.30
CA ASP A 19 -1.10 -10.67 -4.90
C ASP A 19 -0.18 -9.74 -4.08
N GLY A 20 0.21 -8.60 -4.65
CA GLY A 20 0.78 -7.50 -3.88
C GLY A 20 -0.18 -6.93 -2.84
N LEU A 21 0.13 -5.74 -2.33
CA LEU A 21 -0.68 -5.12 -1.27
C LEU A 21 -0.91 -3.64 -1.51
N LEU A 22 -2.18 -3.23 -1.44
CA LEU A 22 -2.59 -1.84 -1.39
C LEU A 22 -3.22 -1.54 -0.04
N ALA A 23 -2.70 -0.54 0.68
CA ALA A 23 -3.19 -0.23 2.03
C ALA A 23 -3.13 1.26 2.38
N VAL A 24 -3.88 1.61 3.43
CA VAL A 24 -3.88 2.93 4.05
C VAL A 24 -3.40 2.80 5.49
N TRP A 25 -2.45 3.65 5.89
CA TRP A 25 -2.16 3.89 7.29
C TRP A 25 -2.99 5.05 7.81
N GLN A 26 -3.91 4.76 8.72
CA GLN A 26 -4.89 5.71 9.21
C GLN A 26 -4.32 6.63 10.31
N SER A 27 -5.02 7.72 10.58
CA SER A 27 -4.62 8.71 11.59
C SER A 27 -4.56 8.17 13.02
N ASP A 28 -5.34 7.12 13.31
CA ASP A 28 -5.36 6.39 14.59
C ASP A 28 -4.26 5.32 14.71
N GLY A 29 -3.49 5.10 13.64
CA GLY A 29 -2.41 4.13 13.59
C GLY A 29 -2.82 2.75 13.07
N SER A 30 -4.10 2.52 12.79
CA SER A 30 -4.59 1.27 12.18
C SER A 30 -4.26 1.19 10.68
N VAL A 31 -4.26 -0.02 10.15
CA VAL A 31 -4.07 -0.30 8.72
C VAL A 31 -5.38 -0.77 8.13
N LEU A 32 -5.73 -0.23 6.96
CA LEU A 32 -6.88 -0.66 6.18
C LEU A 32 -6.39 -1.15 4.81
N LEU A 33 -6.72 -2.40 4.46
CA LEU A 33 -6.51 -2.92 3.11
C LEU A 33 -7.52 -2.28 2.15
N LEU A 34 -7.04 -1.85 0.98
CA LEU A 34 -7.86 -1.17 -0.01
C LEU A 34 -8.50 -2.11 -1.04
N ALA A 35 -7.97 -3.32 -1.15
CA ALA A 35 -8.46 -4.36 -2.05
C ALA A 35 -7.95 -5.72 -1.54
N GLU A 36 -8.67 -6.78 -1.91
CA GLU A 36 -8.23 -8.15 -1.68
C GLU A 36 -7.22 -8.56 -2.75
N GLY A 37 -6.09 -9.14 -2.32
CA GLY A 37 -5.12 -9.74 -3.23
C GLY A 37 -5.63 -11.04 -3.84
N LEU A 38 -5.22 -11.32 -5.07
CA LEU A 38 -5.47 -12.61 -5.73
C LEU A 38 -4.46 -13.64 -5.26
N GLN A 39 -4.68 -14.23 -4.08
CA GLN A 39 -3.98 -15.46 -3.70
C GLN A 39 -4.91 -16.66 -3.96
N GLY A 40 -4.43 -17.66 -4.69
CA GLY A 40 -5.08 -18.97 -4.72
C GLY A 40 -4.85 -19.75 -3.42
N GLU A 41 -5.48 -20.92 -3.26
CA GLU A 41 -5.29 -21.78 -2.08
C GLU A 41 -3.85 -22.33 -1.95
N TYR A 42 -3.05 -22.24 -3.02
CA TYR A 42 -1.67 -22.70 -3.08
C TYR A 42 -0.78 -21.58 -3.64
N GLY A 43 0.42 -21.42 -3.08
CA GLY A 43 1.41 -20.46 -3.58
C GLY A 43 1.71 -20.68 -5.08
N ALA A 44 1.78 -19.59 -5.84
CA ALA A 44 1.92 -19.54 -7.31
C ALA A 44 0.66 -19.88 -8.15
N GLN A 45 -0.53 -19.98 -7.56
CA GLN A 45 -1.75 -20.17 -8.32
C GLN A 45 -2.26 -18.85 -8.91
N VAL A 46 -2.13 -18.70 -10.23
CA VAL A 46 -2.72 -17.58 -10.99
C VAL A 46 -4.23 -17.79 -11.09
N VAL A 47 -5.01 -16.91 -10.47
CA VAL A 47 -6.47 -16.89 -10.63
C VAL A 47 -6.83 -15.95 -11.79
N PRO A 48 -7.35 -16.46 -12.92
CA PRO A 48 -7.69 -15.60 -14.05
C PRO A 48 -8.83 -14.65 -13.67
N LEU A 49 -8.67 -13.38 -14.07
CA LEU A 49 -9.72 -12.37 -13.97
C LEU A 49 -11.00 -12.82 -14.72
N ALA A 50 -10.85 -13.38 -15.92
CA ALA A 50 -11.94 -13.92 -16.72
C ALA A 50 -12.16 -15.41 -16.44
N GLY A 51 -12.93 -15.73 -15.40
CA GLY A 51 -13.32 -17.10 -15.07
C GLY A 51 -14.64 -17.14 -14.29
N LYS A 52 -15.08 -18.34 -13.90
CA LYS A 52 -16.23 -18.47 -12.99
C LYS A 52 -15.94 -17.68 -11.70
N GLY A 53 -16.89 -16.86 -11.24
CA GLY A 53 -16.72 -15.98 -10.09
C GLY A 53 -15.97 -14.66 -10.37
N ALA A 54 -15.84 -14.27 -11.65
CA ALA A 54 -15.09 -13.07 -12.05
C ALA A 54 -15.64 -11.77 -11.45
N ILE A 55 -16.97 -11.64 -11.36
CA ILE A 55 -17.62 -10.42 -10.84
C ILE A 55 -17.37 -10.30 -9.34
N GLU A 56 -17.53 -11.40 -8.62
CA GLU A 56 -17.28 -11.48 -7.18
C GLU A 56 -15.83 -11.14 -6.86
N ARG A 57 -14.87 -11.69 -7.62
CA ARG A 57 -13.45 -11.32 -7.49
C ARG A 57 -13.20 -9.85 -7.80
N ALA A 58 -13.73 -9.36 -8.92
CA ALA A 58 -13.56 -7.96 -9.30
C ALA A 58 -14.09 -6.99 -8.23
N ASN A 59 -15.17 -7.36 -7.54
CA ASN A 59 -15.71 -6.57 -6.43
C ASN A 59 -14.78 -6.52 -5.21
N GLY A 60 -14.07 -7.61 -4.88
CA GLY A 60 -13.07 -7.60 -3.80
C GLY A 60 -11.78 -6.88 -4.19
N GLN A 61 -11.47 -6.83 -5.49
CA GLN A 61 -10.26 -6.21 -6.03
C GLN A 61 -10.36 -4.69 -6.21
N VAL A 62 -11.55 -4.11 -6.07
CA VAL A 62 -11.77 -2.67 -6.22
C VAL A 62 -12.35 -2.11 -4.93
N GLY A 63 -11.68 -1.12 -4.35
CA GLY A 63 -12.14 -0.44 -3.15
C GLY A 63 -12.20 1.06 -3.35
N VAL A 64 -13.26 1.68 -2.84
CA VAL A 64 -13.37 3.13 -2.73
C VAL A 64 -13.70 3.46 -1.28
N VAL A 65 -12.80 4.19 -0.62
CA VAL A 65 -12.93 4.53 0.80
C VAL A 65 -12.85 6.05 0.96
N ARG A 66 -13.72 6.58 1.83
CA ARG A 66 -13.76 8.00 2.21
C ARG A 66 -13.25 8.14 3.64
N PHE A 67 -12.33 9.08 3.85
CA PHE A 67 -11.78 9.42 5.16
C PHE A 67 -12.10 10.88 5.49
N GLU A 68 -12.60 11.12 6.69
CA GLU A 68 -12.85 12.47 7.22
C GLU A 68 -11.55 13.17 7.66
N LYS A 69 -10.50 12.39 7.95
CA LYS A 69 -9.16 12.89 8.28
C LYS A 69 -8.16 12.45 7.21
N PRO A 70 -7.11 13.24 6.94
CA PRO A 70 -6.07 12.83 6.02
C PRO A 70 -5.44 11.51 6.50
N PRO A 71 -5.34 10.49 5.63
CA PRO A 71 -4.55 9.31 5.96
C PRO A 71 -3.07 9.69 6.12
N ARG A 72 -2.37 8.99 7.01
CA ARG A 72 -0.95 9.26 7.26
C ARG A 72 -0.11 8.87 6.05
N MET A 73 -0.41 7.70 5.48
CA MET A 73 0.28 7.15 4.32
C MET A 73 -0.68 6.30 3.48
N LEU A 74 -0.44 6.28 2.17
CA LEU A 74 -0.98 5.27 1.25
C LEU A 74 0.17 4.43 0.73
N LEU A 75 -0.05 3.12 0.60
CA LEU A 75 1.01 2.16 0.33
C LEU A 75 0.64 1.27 -0.84
N ALA A 76 1.62 0.99 -1.68
CA ALA A 76 1.58 -0.09 -2.67
C ALA A 76 2.86 -0.92 -2.57
N MET A 77 2.72 -2.23 -2.49
CA MET A 77 3.83 -3.16 -2.29
C MET A 77 3.71 -4.33 -3.28
N SER A 78 4.83 -4.82 -3.82
CA SER A 78 4.84 -6.16 -4.42
C SER A 78 4.72 -7.23 -3.33
N ASP A 79 4.31 -8.42 -3.72
CA ASP A 79 4.31 -9.65 -2.90
C ASP A 79 5.69 -9.92 -2.27
N GLY A 80 6.78 -9.68 -3.02
CA GLY A 80 8.16 -9.77 -2.52
C GLY A 80 8.46 -8.93 -1.26
N VAL A 81 7.63 -7.91 -0.96
CA VAL A 81 7.66 -7.18 0.31
C VAL A 81 6.44 -7.50 1.19
N ALA A 82 5.24 -7.57 0.61
CA ALA A 82 3.99 -7.74 1.35
C ALA A 82 3.98 -9.05 2.17
N ASP A 83 4.54 -10.13 1.63
CA ASP A 83 4.60 -11.44 2.28
C ASP A 83 5.39 -11.45 3.59
N ASP A 84 6.34 -10.54 3.76
CA ASP A 84 7.11 -10.41 5.01
C ASP A 84 6.27 -9.90 6.18
N PHE A 85 5.09 -9.34 5.89
CA PHE A 85 4.21 -8.70 6.87
C PHE A 85 2.84 -9.38 6.98
N PHE A 86 2.67 -10.62 6.52
CA PHE A 86 1.39 -11.33 6.68
C PHE A 86 1.18 -11.85 8.13
N PRO A 87 0.04 -11.62 8.79
CA PRO A 87 -1.11 -10.83 8.33
C PRO A 87 -0.85 -9.30 8.42
N PRO A 88 -1.20 -8.53 7.38
CA PRO A 88 -0.76 -7.14 7.22
C PRO A 88 -1.30 -6.20 8.30
N GLU A 89 -2.50 -6.40 8.79
CA GLU A 89 -3.09 -5.57 9.85
C GLU A 89 -2.31 -5.65 11.16
N GLU A 90 -1.62 -6.78 11.41
CA GLU A 90 -0.85 -7.03 12.62
C GLU A 90 0.61 -6.57 12.49
N HIS A 91 1.24 -6.82 11.35
CA HIS A 91 2.70 -6.63 11.21
C HIS A 91 3.08 -5.36 10.45
N LEU A 92 2.28 -4.91 9.49
CA LEU A 92 2.56 -3.70 8.71
C LEU A 92 2.67 -2.43 9.57
N PRO A 93 1.90 -2.23 10.67
CA PRO A 93 2.06 -1.07 11.54
C PRO A 93 3.50 -0.86 12.06
N ASN A 94 4.29 -1.92 12.21
CA ASN A 94 5.68 -1.82 12.68
C ASN A 94 6.59 -1.22 11.60
N LEU A 95 6.46 -1.67 10.36
CA LEU A 95 7.13 -1.08 9.19
C LEU A 95 6.78 0.40 9.06
N LEU A 96 5.50 0.72 9.16
CA LEU A 96 4.99 2.09 8.95
C LEU A 96 5.50 3.07 9.99
N LYS A 97 5.60 2.64 11.26
CA LYS A 97 6.23 3.44 12.32
C LYS A 97 7.71 3.70 12.05
N HIS A 98 8.41 2.76 11.44
CA HIS A 98 9.82 2.93 11.05
C HIS A 98 9.98 3.86 9.83
N LEU A 99 9.07 3.79 8.86
CA LEU A 99 9.04 4.67 7.68
C LEU A 99 8.64 6.12 8.00
N ALA A 100 7.78 6.32 9.00
CA ALA A 100 7.28 7.63 9.41
C ALA A 100 8.35 8.72 9.63
N PRO A 101 9.46 8.46 10.36
CA PRO A 101 10.54 9.43 10.49
C PRO A 101 11.37 9.62 9.22
N LEU A 102 11.52 8.60 8.37
CA LEU A 102 12.32 8.69 7.13
C LEU A 102 11.73 9.70 6.14
N TYR A 103 10.41 9.78 6.10
CA TYR A 103 9.67 10.81 5.36
C TYR A 103 10.09 12.25 5.67
N GLN A 104 10.45 12.53 6.93
CA GLN A 104 10.89 13.89 7.31
C GLN A 104 12.24 14.25 6.69
N ARG A 105 13.04 13.24 6.35
CA ARG A 105 14.43 13.39 5.90
C ARG A 105 14.60 13.33 4.38
N TYR A 106 13.54 13.01 3.63
CA TYR A 106 13.62 12.70 2.18
C TYR A 106 14.68 11.62 1.88
N ASP A 107 14.87 10.71 2.83
CA ASP A 107 15.87 9.66 2.72
C ASP A 107 15.20 8.36 2.28
N ALA A 108 15.88 7.62 1.42
CA ALA A 108 15.46 6.31 0.99
C ALA A 108 16.29 5.29 1.75
N ASP A 109 15.69 4.62 2.74
CA ASP A 109 16.36 3.53 3.42
C ASP A 109 16.35 2.28 2.53
N ALA A 110 17.39 2.14 1.73
CA ALA A 110 17.60 0.99 0.87
C ALA A 110 17.81 -0.31 1.67
N GLU A 111 18.15 -0.26 2.95
CA GLU A 111 18.30 -1.47 3.78
C GLU A 111 16.95 -2.15 4.03
N LEU A 112 15.87 -1.38 4.10
CA LEU A 112 14.52 -1.89 4.28
C LEU A 112 14.06 -2.85 3.18
N LEU A 113 14.58 -2.68 1.97
CA LEU A 113 14.23 -3.50 0.80
C LEU A 113 15.29 -4.58 0.52
N ARG A 114 16.29 -4.74 1.37
CA ARG A 114 17.32 -5.76 1.16
C ARG A 114 16.75 -7.16 1.34
N TYR A 115 17.31 -8.07 0.54
CA TYR A 115 17.05 -9.50 0.54
C TYR A 115 17.68 -10.19 1.77
N GLU A 116 17.28 -9.81 2.97
CA GLU A 116 17.86 -10.40 4.19
C GLU A 116 17.19 -11.72 4.59
N LYS A 117 16.02 -12.03 4.01
CA LYS A 117 15.30 -13.28 4.28
C LYS A 117 15.65 -14.35 3.25
N ARG A 118 16.42 -15.35 3.69
CA ARG A 118 16.78 -16.54 2.90
C ARG A 118 15.50 -17.22 2.38
N GLY A 119 15.26 -17.18 1.06
CA GLY A 119 14.07 -17.76 0.43
C GLY A 119 13.10 -16.75 -0.19
N SER A 120 13.24 -15.46 0.09
CA SER A 120 12.52 -14.39 -0.63
C SER A 120 13.45 -13.86 -1.72
N PHE A 121 13.16 -14.19 -2.98
CA PHE A 121 14.00 -13.85 -4.13
C PHE A 121 13.25 -13.01 -5.18
N ASP A 122 12.02 -12.57 -4.88
CA ASP A 122 11.21 -11.81 -5.85
C ASP A 122 11.56 -10.32 -5.86
N ASP A 123 11.20 -9.61 -6.92
CA ASP A 123 11.43 -8.18 -7.04
C ASP A 123 10.71 -7.41 -5.92
N ARG A 124 11.48 -6.66 -5.12
CA ARG A 124 10.98 -5.98 -3.92
C ARG A 124 10.68 -4.52 -4.23
N THR A 125 9.40 -4.18 -4.34
CA THR A 125 8.95 -2.82 -4.61
C THR A 125 8.04 -2.31 -3.49
N LEU A 126 8.35 -1.12 -2.97
CA LEU A 126 7.52 -0.37 -2.04
C LEU A 126 7.35 1.06 -2.54
N VAL A 127 6.10 1.47 -2.71
CA VAL A 127 5.71 2.85 -3.02
C VAL A 127 4.88 3.40 -1.86
N VAL A 128 5.24 4.59 -1.38
CA VAL A 128 4.52 5.28 -0.32
C VAL A 128 4.16 6.68 -0.78
N LEU A 129 2.90 7.06 -0.61
CA LEU A 129 2.41 8.42 -0.76
C LEU A 129 2.11 9.01 0.62
N TRP A 130 2.47 10.27 0.84
CA TRP A 130 2.12 11.03 2.03
C TRP A 130 1.17 12.19 1.68
N PRO A 131 -0.15 12.01 1.89
CA PRO A 131 -1.16 13.03 1.59
C PRO A 131 -1.06 14.33 2.41
N GLY A 132 -0.31 14.31 3.51
CA GLY A 132 -0.27 15.39 4.50
C GLY A 132 0.87 16.40 4.35
N ARG A 133 1.71 16.36 3.30
CA ARG A 133 2.59 17.49 2.98
C ARG A 133 1.94 18.39 1.96
N GLU A 134 1.97 19.69 2.24
CA GLU A 134 2.20 20.64 1.16
C GLU A 134 3.53 20.25 0.49
N THR A 135 3.51 20.00 -0.82
CA THR A 135 4.73 19.99 -1.63
C THR A 135 5.56 21.21 -1.23
N PRO A 136 6.87 21.07 -0.93
CA PRO A 136 7.70 22.25 -0.81
C PRO A 136 7.43 23.12 -2.03
N SER A 137 7.02 24.36 -1.82
CA SER A 137 7.07 25.34 -2.90
C SER A 137 8.49 25.25 -3.44
N LYS A 138 8.64 25.07 -4.75
CA LYS A 138 9.91 25.39 -5.40
C LYS A 138 10.18 26.84 -5.01
N GLU A 139 10.97 27.07 -3.97
CA GLU A 139 11.54 28.37 -3.71
C GLU A 139 12.28 28.71 -5.00
N ALA A 140 11.90 29.87 -5.55
CA ALA A 140 12.47 30.41 -6.75
C ALA A 140 13.99 30.35 -6.61
N ASP A 141 14.64 29.67 -7.57
CA ASP A 141 16.04 29.94 -7.86
C ASP A 141 16.14 31.45 -8.15
N VAL A 142 16.68 32.19 -7.17
CA VAL A 142 17.12 33.59 -7.30
C VAL A 142 18.64 33.57 -7.43
#